data_AF-A0A920P0S1-F1
#
_entry.id   AF-A0A920P0S1-F1
#
_cell.length_a   1.000
_cell.length_b   1.000
_cell.length_c   1.000
_cell.angle_alpha   90.00
_cell.angle_beta   90.00
_cell.angle_gamma   90.00
#
_symmetry.space_group_name_H-M   'P 1'
#
loop_
_entity.id
_entity.type
_entity.pdbx_description
1 polymer ?
#
loop_
_entity_poly.entity_id
_entity_poly.type
_entity_poly.pdbx_seq_one_letter_code
_entity_poly.pdbx_strand_id
1 'polypeptide(L)' 'MELVGIPDPETFCQLPWDKRVGRVFVTCFRNREERQNPGGHLTSDCRGNFKRIFMEEFEKKHGLELRVGTDP' A
#
# COMPACT_ATOMS: atom_id res chain seq x y z
N MET A 1 7.89 17.61 7.14
CA MET A 1 8.49 16.35 6.67
C MET A 1 7.59 15.83 5.56
N GLU A 2 8.07 15.79 4.34
CA GLU A 2 7.26 15.38 3.18
C GLU A 2 7.32 13.85 3.01
N LEU A 3 6.30 13.27 2.38
CA LEU A 3 6.22 11.84 2.07
C LEU A 3 5.89 11.68 0.60
N VAL A 4 6.39 10.61 -0.01
CA VAL A 4 6.12 10.32 -1.43
C VAL A 4 5.07 9.23 -1.49
N GLY A 5 3.92 9.52 -2.09
CA GLY A 5 2.86 8.56 -2.33
C GLY A 5 2.83 8.13 -3.79
N ILE A 6 2.96 6.83 -4.06
CA ILE A 6 2.76 6.28 -5.41
C ILE A 6 1.36 5.64 -5.48
N PRO A 7 0.46 6.13 -6.35
CA PRO A 7 -0.88 5.58 -6.50
C PRO A 7 -0.83 4.22 -7.20
N ASP A 8 -1.69 3.30 -6.76
CA ASP A 8 -1.85 1.96 -7.32
C ASP A 8 -3.08 1.91 -8.25
N PRO A 9 -2.92 1.97 -9.58
CA PRO A 9 -4.02 2.13 -10.53
C PRO A 9 -5.05 0.99 -10.48
N GLU A 10 -4.64 -0.21 -10.08
CA GLU A 10 -5.52 -1.38 -9.99
C GLU A 10 -6.60 -1.21 -8.90
N THR A 11 -6.36 -0.30 -7.95
CA THR A 11 -7.30 -0.01 -6.86
C THR A 11 -8.29 1.10 -7.18
N PHE A 12 -8.27 1.63 -8.40
CA PHE A 12 -9.19 2.69 -8.82
C PHE A 12 -10.64 2.25 -8.66
N CYS A 13 -11.43 3.06 -7.98
CA CYS A 13 -12.85 2.81 -7.77
C CYS A 13 -13.61 4.13 -7.74
N GLN A 14 -14.66 4.25 -8.54
CA GLN A 14 -15.55 5.41 -8.48
C GLN A 14 -16.31 5.41 -7.15
N LEU A 15 -16.46 6.58 -6.53
CA LEU A 15 -17.26 6.68 -5.31
C LEU A 15 -18.74 6.46 -5.65
N PRO A 16 -19.46 5.61 -4.90
CA PRO A 16 -20.84 5.28 -5.24
C PRO A 16 -21.80 6.47 -5.06
N TRP A 17 -21.43 7.49 -4.29
CA TRP A 17 -22.21 8.69 -4.03
C TRP A 17 -21.82 9.92 -4.87
N ASP A 18 -20.66 9.94 -5.54
CA ASP A 18 -20.30 10.99 -6.50
C ASP A 18 -19.58 10.40 -7.72
N LYS A 19 -20.28 10.41 -8.86
CA LYS A 19 -19.78 9.85 -10.11
C LYS A 19 -18.62 10.64 -10.74
N ARG A 20 -18.27 11.82 -10.23
CA ARG A 20 -17.15 12.62 -10.74
C ARG A 20 -15.83 12.31 -10.04
N VAL A 21 -15.87 11.57 -8.92
CA VAL A 21 -14.71 11.32 -8.07
C VAL A 21 -14.37 9.84 -8.04
N GLY A 22 -13.09 9.53 -8.26
CA GLY A 22 -12.51 8.22 -8.04
C GLY A 22 -11.58 8.20 -6.85
N ARG A 23 -11.56 7.09 -6.12
CA ARG A 23 -10.53 6.78 -5.11
C ARG A 23 -9.48 5.88 -5.71
N VAL A 24 -8.24 6.05 -5.26
CA VAL A 24 -7.11 5.16 -5.52
C VAL A 24 -6.36 5.01 -4.20
N PHE A 25 -5.92 3.80 -3.89
CA PHE A 25 -5.02 3.60 -2.76
C PHE A 25 -3.59 3.92 -3.16
N VAL A 26 -2.81 4.33 -2.16
CA VAL A 26 -1.44 4.83 -2.35
C VAL A 26 -0.52 4.00 -1.47
N THR A 27 0.69 3.73 -1.97
CA THR A 27 1.79 3.19 -1.16
C THR A 27 2.72 4.35 -0.80
N CYS A 28 3.07 4.45 0.48
CA CYS A 28 3.85 5.56 1.00
C CYS A 28 5.34 5.21 1.11
N PHE A 29 6.18 6.15 0.69
CA PHE A 29 7.63 6.07 0.72
C PHE A 29 8.20 7.25 1.50
N ARG A 30 9.37 7.02 2.08
CA ARG A 30 10.17 8.03 2.77
C ARG A 30 10.62 9.09 1.78
N ASN A 31 10.79 10.32 2.25
CA ASN A 31 11.26 11.41 1.40
C ASN A 31 12.63 11.08 0.79
N ARG A 32 12.92 11.67 -0.37
CA ARG A 32 14.22 11.62 -1.02
C ARG A 32 15.31 12.31 -0.19
N GLU A 33 14.95 13.31 0.61
CA GLU A 33 15.90 14.09 1.43
C GLU A 33 16.17 13.47 2.81
N GLU A 34 15.60 12.29 3.10
CA GLU A 34 15.82 11.61 4.37
C GLU A 34 17.28 11.19 4.56
N ARG A 35 17.81 11.42 5.77
CA ARG A 35 19.20 11.06 6.10
C ARG A 35 19.43 9.55 6.08
N GLN A 36 18.39 8.78 6.36
CA GLN A 36 18.46 7.32 6.43
C GLN A 36 17.39 6.70 5.53
N ASN A 37 17.84 5.87 4.59
CA ASN A 37 17.01 5.13 3.64
C ASN A 37 16.02 6.02 2.83
N PRO A 38 16.52 7.02 2.09
CA PRO A 38 15.69 7.89 1.27
C PRO A 38 14.97 7.10 0.17
N GLY A 39 13.70 7.41 -0.07
CA GLY A 39 12.87 6.68 -1.04
C GLY A 39 12.51 5.25 -0.63
N GLY A 40 12.94 4.78 0.55
CA GLY A 40 12.55 3.48 1.08
C GLY A 40 11.07 3.43 1.47
N HIS A 41 10.53 2.23 1.65
CA HIS A 41 9.16 2.06 2.14
C HIS A 41 8.97 2.71 3.51
N LEU A 42 7.82 3.36 3.70
CA LEU A 42 7.47 3.94 4.99
C LEU A 42 7.05 2.83 5.96
N THR A 43 7.72 2.74 7.12
CA THR A 43 7.43 1.70 8.13
C THR A 43 6.05 1.85 8.77
N SER A 44 5.47 3.05 8.76
CA SER A 44 4.10 3.30 9.24
C SER A 44 3.02 3.09 8.18
N ASP A 45 3.36 2.72 6.94
CA ASP A 45 2.37 2.40 5.90
C ASP A 45 1.76 1.01 6.14
N CYS A 46 0.60 0.96 6.80
CA CYS A 46 -0.05 -0.32 7.10
C CYS A 46 -0.37 -1.13 5.84
N ARG A 47 -0.84 -0.49 4.76
CA ARG A 47 -1.25 -1.18 3.52
C ARG A 47 -0.04 -1.69 2.75
N GLY A 48 0.95 -0.82 2.52
CA GLY A 48 2.16 -1.17 1.80
C GLY A 48 2.94 -2.29 2.50
N ASN A 49 3.05 -2.20 3.84
CA ASN A 49 3.71 -3.24 4.62
C ASN A 49 2.90 -4.55 4.65
N PHE A 50 1.57 -4.49 4.68
CA PHE A 50 0.74 -5.69 4.58
C PHE A 50 0.94 -6.43 3.25
N LYS A 51 0.91 -5.72 2.11
CA LYS A 51 1.16 -6.31 0.79
C LYS A 51 2.55 -6.93 0.70
N ARG A 52 3.60 -6.19 1.09
CA ARG A 52 4.99 -6.66 0.98
C ARG A 52 5.31 -7.83 1.91
N ILE A 53 4.98 -7.71 3.20
CA ILE A 53 5.40 -8.68 4.21
C ILE A 53 4.44 -9.86 4.25
N PHE A 54 3.14 -9.59 4.39
CA PHE A 54 2.17 -10.65 4.69
C PHE A 54 1.66 -11.37 3.45
N MET A 55 1.63 -10.72 2.28
CA MET A 55 1.25 -11.40 1.04
C MET A 55 2.50 -11.93 0.32
N GLU A 56 3.42 -11.06 -0.10
CA GLU A 56 4.52 -11.49 -0.96
C GLU A 56 5.57 -12.35 -0.24
N GLU A 57 6.04 -11.96 0.95
CA GLU A 57 7.06 -12.77 1.66
C GLU A 57 6.48 -14.10 2.18
N PHE A 58 5.20 -14.12 2.57
CA PHE A 58 4.50 -15.35 2.95
C PHE A 58 4.40 -16.32 1.78
N GLU A 59 3.93 -15.86 0.63
CA GLU A 59 3.80 -16.67 -0.58
C GLU A 59 5.17 -17.18 -1.04
N LYS A 60 6.20 -16.33 -1.06
CA LYS A 60 7.57 -16.74 -1.42
C LYS A 60 8.12 -17.83 -0.48
N LYS A 61 7.81 -17.74 0.83
CA LYS A 61 8.33 -18.66 1.84
C LYS A 61 7.57 -19.98 1.89
N HIS A 62 6.27 -19.96 1.66
CA HIS A 62 5.39 -21.10 1.91
C HIS A 62 4.71 -21.66 0.64
N GLY A 63 4.75 -20.93 -0.48
CA GLY A 63 4.07 -21.31 -1.72
C GLY A 63 2.53 -21.27 -1.61
N LEU A 64 2.00 -20.52 -0.66
CA LEU A 64 0.57 -20.44 -0.34
C LEU A 64 0.07 -19.00 -0.40
N GLU A 65 -1.18 -18.82 -0.84
CA GLU A 65 -1.85 -17.52 -0.90
C GLU A 65 -2.72 -17.30 0.34
N LEU A 66 -2.54 -16.17 1.04
CA LEU A 66 -3.36 -15.80 2.19
C LEU A 66 -4.69 -15.18 1.73
N ARG A 67 -5.81 -15.76 2.17
CA ARG A 67 -7.17 -15.21 1.96
C ARG A 67 -7.83 -14.96 3.30
N VAL A 68 -8.40 -13.76 3.48
CA VAL A 68 -8.99 -13.32 4.76
C VAL A 68 -10.37 -12.71 4.54
N GLY A 69 -11.29 -12.99 5.46
CA GLY A 69 -12.56 -12.30 5.62
C GLY A 69 -12.61 -11.58 6.96
N THR A 70 -13.35 -10.49 7.05
CA THR A 70 -13.52 -9.71 8.29
C THR A 70 -15.00 -9.44 8.51
N ASP A 71 -15.47 -9.70 9.72
CA ASP A 71 -16.77 -9.27 10.22
C ASP A 71 -16.53 -7.99 11.04
N PRO A 72 -16.88 -6.80 10.54
CA PRO A 72 -16.49 -5.51 11.09
C PRO A 72 -17.28 -5.05 12.32
#